data_AF-A0A959MBA1-F1
#
_entry.id   AF-A0A959MBA1-F1
#
_cell.length_a   1.000
_cell.length_b   1.000
_cell.length_c   1.000
_cell.angle_alpha   90.00
_cell.angle_beta   90.00
_cell.angle_gamma   90.00
#
_symmetry.space_group_name_H-M   'P 1'
#
loop_
_entity.id
_entity.type
_entity.pdbx_description
1 polymer ?
#
loop_
_entity_poly.entity_id
_entity_poly.type
_entity_poly.pdbx_seq_one_letter_code
_entity_poly.pdbx_strand_id
1 'polypeptide(L)'
;MDPINKTDRRKAFTNFFFLFIVCILIITTTIFFSLQVPFKQNDRLLKEMRSYVKEREFSNDFMTQMSEIAGMLDTINTKATKPDLLDGRITESIKKLNLKIDADSANDKTLYRSIVFVLSDIQTAKKQLRDMTGKDLNVDELRKQIETLTTSLDAAKIENLNLKQQIFLLQQNKQ
;
A
#
# COMPACT_ATOMS: atom_id res chain seq x y z
N MET A 1 -41.91 30.81 -81.72
CA MET A 1 -43.03 30.17 -81.02
C MET A 1 -42.62 29.99 -79.58
N ASP A 2 -43.27 30.71 -78.67
CA ASP A 2 -43.01 30.55 -77.25
C ASP A 2 -43.67 29.25 -76.76
N PRO A 3 -42.94 28.37 -76.05
CA PRO A 3 -43.54 27.13 -75.58
C PRO A 3 -44.69 27.44 -74.62
N ILE A 4 -45.88 26.91 -74.93
CA ILE A 4 -47.13 27.12 -74.18
C ILE A 4 -46.98 26.75 -72.69
N ASN A 5 -46.04 25.88 -72.34
CA ASN A 5 -45.86 25.38 -70.96
C ASN A 5 -44.62 25.92 -70.21
N LYS A 6 -44.30 27.21 -70.35
CA LYS A 6 -43.16 27.87 -69.68
C LYS A 6 -43.23 27.81 -68.15
N THR A 7 -44.42 27.94 -67.57
CA THR A 7 -44.65 27.97 -66.12
C THR A 7 -44.41 26.62 -65.47
N ASP A 8 -44.92 25.54 -66.05
CA ASP A 8 -44.72 24.20 -65.49
C ASP A 8 -43.26 23.75 -65.61
N ARG A 9 -42.58 24.10 -66.71
CA ARG A 9 -41.14 23.83 -66.87
C ARG A 9 -40.32 24.55 -65.80
N ARG A 10 -40.66 25.80 -65.47
CA ARG A 10 -39.97 26.57 -64.43
C ARG A 10 -40.21 25.98 -63.04
N LYS A 11 -41.45 25.57 -62.74
CA LYS A 11 -41.80 24.90 -61.47
C LYS A 11 -41.09 23.55 -61.32
N ALA A 12 -41.09 22.74 -62.37
CA ALA A 12 -40.38 21.46 -62.39
C ALA A 12 -38.87 21.63 -62.22
N PHE A 13 -38.27 22.64 -62.87
CA PHE A 13 -36.86 22.98 -62.72
C PHE A 13 -36.53 23.45 -61.30
N THR A 14 -37.35 24.33 -60.70
CA THR A 14 -37.14 24.78 -59.31
C THR A 14 -37.25 23.62 -58.32
N ASN A 15 -38.23 22.73 -58.49
CA ASN A 15 -38.38 21.55 -57.64
C ASN A 15 -37.19 20.59 -57.79
N PHE A 16 -36.72 20.36 -59.03
CA PHE A 16 -35.53 19.56 -59.29
C PHE A 16 -34.27 20.18 -58.66
N PHE A 17 -34.09 21.49 -58.81
CA PHE A 17 -32.95 22.21 -58.25
C PHE A 17 -32.95 22.20 -56.72
N PHE A 18 -34.12 22.36 -56.10
CA PHE A 18 -34.28 22.23 -54.66
C PHE A 18 -33.92 20.81 -54.19
N LEU A 19 -34.45 19.79 -54.85
CA LEU A 19 -34.15 18.40 -54.51
C LEU A 19 -32.66 18.08 -54.71
N PHE A 20 -32.04 18.63 -55.74
CA PHE A 20 -30.61 18.52 -56.00
C PHE A 20 -29.77 19.12 -54.87
N ILE A 21 -30.11 20.32 -54.39
CA ILE A 21 -29.44 20.94 -53.24
C ILE A 21 -29.61 20.08 -51.98
N VAL A 22 -30.81 19.58 -51.72
CA VAL A 22 -31.08 18.71 -50.56
C VAL A 22 -30.21 17.45 -50.63
N CYS A 23 -30.12 16.80 -51.79
CA CYS A 23 -29.25 15.65 -51.98
C CYS A 23 -27.78 15.97 -51.73
N ILE A 24 -27.28 17.11 -52.23
CA ILE A 24 -25.89 17.54 -51.98
C ILE A 24 -25.64 17.77 -50.49
N LEU A 25 -26.58 18.40 -49.78
CA LEU A 25 -26.46 18.64 -48.34
C LEU A 25 -26.44 17.32 -47.56
N ILE A 26 -27.29 16.36 -47.91
CA ILE A 26 -27.30 15.03 -47.28
C ILE A 26 -25.97 14.30 -47.52
N ILE A 27 -25.45 14.32 -48.75
CA ILE A 27 -24.18 13.67 -49.08
C ILE A 27 -23.03 14.34 -48.32
N THR A 28 -22.98 15.67 -48.32
CA THR A 28 -21.90 16.44 -47.66
C THR A 28 -21.92 16.23 -46.15
N THR A 29 -23.10 16.26 -45.52
CA THR A 29 -23.23 16.01 -44.08
C THR A 29 -22.87 14.57 -43.73
N THR A 30 -23.30 13.59 -44.53
CA THR A 30 -22.92 12.18 -44.34
C THR A 30 -21.40 12.00 -44.39
N ILE A 31 -20.72 12.57 -45.39
CA ILE A 31 -19.26 12.50 -45.51
C ILE A 31 -18.58 13.20 -44.33
N PHE A 32 -19.07 14.38 -43.95
CA PHE A 32 -18.53 15.15 -42.84
C PHE A 32 -18.62 14.39 -41.51
N PHE A 33 -19.79 13.84 -41.17
CA PHE A 33 -19.95 13.03 -39.96
C PHE A 33 -19.16 11.72 -40.04
N SER A 34 -19.07 11.10 -41.21
CA SER A 34 -18.30 9.87 -41.43
C SER A 34 -16.79 10.06 -41.17
N LEU A 35 -16.25 11.26 -41.37
CA LEU A 35 -14.84 11.55 -41.12
C LEU A 35 -14.60 12.11 -39.71
N GLN A 36 -15.43 13.06 -39.26
CA GLN A 36 -15.20 13.75 -37.99
C GLN A 36 -15.38 12.83 -36.77
N VAL A 37 -16.32 11.87 -36.83
CA VAL A 37 -16.57 10.94 -35.73
C VAL A 37 -15.34 10.05 -35.45
N PRO A 38 -14.73 9.38 -36.46
CA PRO A 38 -13.47 8.65 -36.27
C PRO A 38 -12.34 9.48 -35.68
N PHE A 39 -12.11 10.72 -36.15
CA PHE A 39 -11.04 11.57 -35.63
C PHE A 39 -11.25 11.93 -34.15
N LYS A 40 -12.49 12.25 -33.77
CA LYS A 40 -12.82 12.59 -32.39
C LYS A 40 -12.76 11.37 -31.47
N GLN A 41 -13.13 10.19 -31.96
CA GLN A 41 -12.98 8.93 -31.23
C GLN A 41 -11.50 8.60 -31.01
N ASN A 42 -10.67 8.76 -32.04
CA ASN A 42 -9.24 8.51 -31.93
C ASN A 42 -8.57 9.47 -30.94
N ASP A 43 -8.91 10.76 -30.96
CA ASP A 43 -8.37 11.74 -30.01
C ASP A 43 -8.76 11.41 -28.55
N ARG A 44 -10.01 10.99 -28.32
CA ARG A 44 -10.46 10.51 -27.01
C ARG A 44 -9.69 9.26 -26.57
N LEU A 45 -9.55 8.29 -27.47
CA LEU A 45 -8.82 7.06 -27.19
C LEU A 45 -7.35 7.33 -26.86
N LEU A 46 -6.69 8.23 -27.61
CA LEU A 46 -5.31 8.65 -27.34
C LEU A 46 -5.18 9.39 -26.01
N LYS A 47 -6.19 10.15 -25.61
CA LYS A 47 -6.22 10.82 -24.31
C LYS A 47 -6.36 9.79 -23.17
N GLU A 48 -7.29 8.86 -23.30
CA GLU A 48 -7.51 7.77 -22.33
C GLU A 48 -6.29 6.86 -22.22
N MET A 49 -5.67 6.51 -23.35
CA MET A 49 -4.44 5.72 -23.39
C MET A 49 -3.30 6.42 -22.66
N ARG A 50 -3.13 7.74 -22.86
CA ARG A 50 -2.10 8.52 -22.15
C ARG A 50 -2.34 8.56 -20.65
N SER A 51 -3.58 8.73 -20.19
CA SER A 51 -3.88 8.65 -18.76
C SER A 51 -3.61 7.26 -18.19
N TYR A 52 -3.97 6.21 -18.92
CA TYR A 52 -3.75 4.83 -18.50
C TYR A 52 -2.26 4.48 -18.41
N VAL A 53 -1.45 4.90 -19.38
CA VAL A 53 0.01 4.70 -19.34
C VAL A 53 0.61 5.39 -18.13
N LYS A 54 0.22 6.64 -17.86
CA LYS A 54 0.70 7.38 -16.68
C LYS A 54 0.33 6.67 -15.37
N GLU A 55 -0.92 6.21 -15.25
CA GLU A 55 -1.38 5.50 -14.06
C GLU A 55 -0.66 4.15 -13.88
N ARG A 56 -0.38 3.44 -14.98
CA ARG A 56 0.40 2.20 -14.94
C ARG A 56 1.85 2.42 -14.53
N GLU A 57 2.49 3.47 -15.03
CA GLU A 57 3.85 3.85 -14.63
C GLU A 57 3.93 4.17 -13.13
N PHE A 58 2.99 4.98 -12.63
CA PHE A 58 2.87 5.26 -11.20
C PHE A 58 2.67 3.98 -10.39
N SER A 59 1.73 3.13 -10.82
CA SER A 59 1.43 1.88 -10.11
C SER A 59 2.64 0.95 -10.06
N ASN A 60 3.41 0.84 -11.14
CA ASN A 60 4.62 0.02 -11.17
C ASN A 60 5.68 0.54 -10.19
N ASP A 61 5.96 1.85 -10.23
CA ASP A 61 6.92 2.50 -9.33
C ASP A 61 6.50 2.38 -7.85
N PHE A 62 5.20 2.53 -7.58
CA PHE A 62 4.62 2.31 -6.25
C PHE A 62 4.84 0.88 -5.77
N MET A 63 4.54 -0.12 -6.62
CA MET A 63 4.69 -1.54 -6.28
C MET A 63 6.15 -1.93 -6.03
N THR A 64 7.09 -1.38 -6.80
CA THR A 64 8.52 -1.61 -6.56
C THR A 64 8.94 -1.12 -5.18
N GLN A 65 8.61 0.12 -4.81
CA GLN A 65 8.95 0.66 -3.50
C GLN A 65 8.22 -0.07 -2.36
N MET A 66 6.96 -0.45 -2.56
CA MET A 66 6.22 -1.28 -1.62
C MET A 66 6.95 -2.61 -1.38
N SER A 67 7.40 -3.27 -2.45
CA SER A 67 8.13 -4.54 -2.35
C SER A 67 9.45 -4.39 -1.59
N GLU A 68 10.17 -3.28 -1.78
CA GLU A 68 11.38 -2.97 -1.02
C GLU A 68 11.09 -2.79 0.47
N ILE A 69 10.03 -2.04 0.81
CA ILE A 69 9.58 -1.85 2.20
C ILE A 69 9.19 -3.20 2.82
N ALA A 70 8.46 -4.04 2.10
CA ALA A 70 8.09 -5.37 2.55
C ALA A 70 9.33 -6.24 2.83
N GLY A 71 10.32 -6.24 1.93
CA GLY A 71 11.58 -6.95 2.14
C GLY A 71 12.37 -6.45 3.37
N MET A 72 12.37 -5.15 3.62
CA MET A 72 12.94 -4.58 4.86
C MET A 72 12.15 -5.04 6.10
N LEU A 73 10.82 -5.04 6.04
CA LEU A 73 9.96 -5.52 7.13
C LEU A 73 10.15 -7.01 7.42
N ASP A 74 10.46 -7.82 6.41
CA ASP A 74 10.74 -9.25 6.60
C ASP A 74 12.09 -9.49 7.26
N THR A 75 13.09 -8.66 6.95
CA THR A 75 14.44 -8.79 7.49
C THR A 75 14.60 -8.16 8.88
N ILE A 76 13.72 -7.25 9.31
CA ILE A 76 13.91 -6.44 10.53
C ILE A 76 14.05 -7.23 11.84
N ASN A 77 13.46 -8.42 11.92
CA ASN A 77 13.50 -9.27 13.12
C ASN A 77 14.53 -10.41 13.00
N THR A 78 15.42 -10.35 12.01
CA THR A 78 16.51 -11.31 11.86
C THR A 78 17.68 -10.96 12.78
N LYS A 79 18.35 -11.98 13.36
CA LYS A 79 19.45 -11.78 14.32
C LYS A 79 20.66 -11.02 13.78
N ALA A 80 20.77 -10.87 12.45
CA ALA A 80 21.91 -10.26 11.78
C ALA A 80 21.78 -8.74 11.55
N THR A 81 20.63 -8.13 11.83
CA THR A 81 20.38 -6.71 11.52
C THR A 81 20.27 -5.84 12.76
N LYS A 82 20.72 -4.59 12.66
CA LYS A 82 20.51 -3.54 13.66
C LYS A 82 19.08 -3.00 13.51
N PRO A 83 18.13 -3.40 14.37
CA PRO A 83 16.71 -3.20 14.09
C PRO A 83 16.32 -1.73 14.06
N ASP A 84 16.91 -0.90 14.91
CA ASP A 84 16.62 0.54 14.99
C ASP A 84 17.01 1.32 13.73
N LEU A 85 18.14 0.96 13.11
CA LEU A 85 18.57 1.58 11.86
C LEU A 85 17.65 1.21 10.70
N LEU A 86 17.19 -0.05 10.68
CA LEU A 86 16.28 -0.53 9.64
C LEU A 86 14.88 0.10 9.83
N ASP A 87 14.43 0.24 11.07
CA ASP A 87 13.18 0.97 11.38
C ASP A 87 13.21 2.41 10.87
N GLY A 88 14.30 3.14 11.11
CA GLY A 88 14.46 4.50 10.59
C GLY A 88 14.37 4.55 9.06
N ARG A 89 15.01 3.60 8.36
CA ARG A 89 14.94 3.49 6.90
C ARG A 89 13.53 3.15 6.40
N ILE A 90 12.85 2.22 7.05
CA ILE A 90 11.47 1.85 6.68
C ILE A 90 10.55 3.06 6.84
N THR A 91 10.64 3.79 7.96
CA THR A 91 9.85 5.00 8.18
C THR A 91 10.13 6.07 7.13
N GLU A 92 11.39 6.28 6.75
CA GLU A 92 11.74 7.21 5.68
C GLU A 92 11.17 6.78 4.32
N SER A 93 11.26 5.50 3.97
CA SER A 93 10.71 4.95 2.73
C SER A 93 9.19 5.03 2.68
N ILE A 94 8.49 4.74 3.78
CA ILE A 94 7.04 4.92 3.91
C ILE A 94 6.65 6.39 3.70
N LYS A 95 7.41 7.32 4.29
CA LYS A 95 7.18 8.77 4.09
C LYS A 95 7.36 9.19 2.64
N LYS A 96 8.43 8.71 1.98
CA LYS A 96 8.67 8.97 0.55
C LYS A 96 7.54 8.43 -0.32
N LEU A 97 7.08 7.21 -0.04
CA LEU A 97 5.96 6.58 -0.75
C LEU A 97 4.67 7.40 -0.58
N ASN A 98 4.40 7.90 0.62
CA ASN A 98 3.23 8.73 0.89
C ASN A 98 3.29 10.08 0.14
N LEU A 99 4.46 10.73 0.12
CA LEU A 99 4.68 11.97 -0.64
C LEU A 99 4.45 11.78 -2.15
N LYS A 100 4.80 10.61 -2.71
CA LYS A 100 4.54 10.30 -4.13
C LYS A 100 3.03 10.23 -4.43
N ILE A 101 2.22 9.68 -3.51
CA ILE A 101 0.75 9.65 -3.67
C ILE A 101 0.17 11.07 -3.70
N ASP A 102 0.68 11.96 -2.85
CA ASP A 102 0.20 13.34 -2.78
C ASP A 102 0.59 14.13 -4.04
N ALA A 103 1.80 13.90 -4.57
CA ALA A 103 2.31 14.55 -5.78
C ALA A 103 1.64 14.05 -7.08
N ASP A 104 1.18 12.81 -7.13
CA ASP A 104 0.58 12.25 -8.36
C ASP A 104 -0.91 12.64 -8.52
N SER A 105 -1.40 12.60 -9.74
CA SER A 105 -2.81 12.77 -10.11
C SER A 105 -3.57 11.43 -10.18
N ALA A 106 -3.00 10.34 -9.66
CA ALA A 106 -3.57 8.99 -9.69
C ALA A 106 -5.04 8.99 -9.27
N ASN A 107 -5.87 8.19 -9.97
CA ASN A 107 -7.32 8.22 -9.77
C ASN A 107 -7.72 7.66 -8.40
N ASP A 108 -6.99 6.67 -7.89
CA ASP A 108 -7.37 5.95 -6.67
C ASP A 108 -6.36 6.14 -5.53
N LYS A 109 -6.18 7.39 -5.09
CA LYS A 109 -5.31 7.74 -3.96
C LYS A 109 -5.69 7.01 -2.66
N THR A 110 -6.95 6.63 -2.51
CA THR A 110 -7.46 5.93 -1.33
C THR A 110 -6.85 4.54 -1.18
N LEU A 111 -6.75 3.78 -2.29
CA LEU A 111 -6.12 2.47 -2.29
C LEU A 111 -4.64 2.56 -1.87
N TYR A 112 -3.88 3.45 -2.50
CA TYR A 112 -2.46 3.62 -2.20
C TYR A 112 -2.22 4.06 -0.75
N ARG A 113 -3.05 4.97 -0.22
CA ARG A 113 -3.00 5.39 1.20
C ARG A 113 -3.31 4.23 2.14
N SER A 114 -4.26 3.38 1.79
CA SER A 114 -4.61 2.19 2.59
C SER A 114 -3.43 1.21 2.66
N ILE A 115 -2.71 1.02 1.55
CA ILE A 115 -1.50 0.19 1.53
C ILE A 115 -0.40 0.81 2.41
N VAL A 116 -0.15 2.11 2.30
CA VAL A 116 0.82 2.83 3.15
C VAL A 116 0.48 2.69 4.63
N PHE A 117 -0.81 2.80 4.98
CA PHE A 117 -1.30 2.59 6.33
C PHE A 117 -0.99 1.18 6.83
N VAL A 118 -1.31 0.15 6.04
CA VAL A 118 -1.00 -1.26 6.38
C VAL A 118 0.50 -1.49 6.57
N LEU A 119 1.36 -0.91 5.73
CA LEU A 119 2.83 -1.03 5.89
C LEU A 119 3.30 -0.41 7.22
N SER A 120 2.74 0.74 7.59
CA SER A 120 3.03 1.40 8.88
C SER A 120 2.54 0.58 10.08
N ASP A 121 1.36 -0.02 9.97
CA ASP A 121 0.81 -0.91 11.00
C ASP A 121 1.68 -2.16 11.18
N ILE A 122 2.13 -2.77 10.09
CA ILE A 122 3.04 -3.93 10.13
C ILE A 122 4.37 -3.53 10.79
N GLN A 123 4.94 -2.37 10.45
CA GLN A 123 6.15 -1.87 11.10
C GLN A 123 5.95 -1.76 12.62
N THR A 124 4.85 -1.13 13.03
CA THR A 124 4.51 -0.90 14.44
C THR A 124 4.32 -2.23 15.18
N ALA A 125 3.56 -3.16 14.59
CA ALA A 125 3.32 -4.47 15.16
C ALA A 125 4.63 -5.28 15.32
N LYS A 126 5.51 -5.26 14.31
CA LYS A 126 6.81 -5.95 14.39
C LYS A 126 7.72 -5.35 15.45
N LYS A 127 7.71 -4.03 15.63
CA LYS A 127 8.43 -3.36 16.72
C LYS A 127 7.89 -3.78 18.09
N GLN A 128 6.57 -3.76 18.27
CA GLN A 128 5.93 -4.20 19.52
C GLN A 128 6.26 -5.66 19.86
N LEU A 129 6.21 -6.57 18.88
CA LEU A 129 6.57 -7.97 19.07
C LEU A 129 8.01 -8.15 19.57
N ARG A 130 8.95 -7.36 19.02
CA ARG A 130 10.35 -7.38 19.45
C ARG A 130 10.51 -6.85 20.88
N ASP A 131 9.83 -5.76 21.20
CA ASP A 131 9.84 -5.17 22.53
C ASP A 131 9.23 -6.10 23.59
N MET A 132 8.23 -6.90 23.22
CA MET A 132 7.63 -7.93 24.08
C MET A 132 8.56 -9.15 24.26
N THR A 133 9.13 -9.66 23.15
CA THR A 133 10.04 -10.82 23.19
C THR A 133 11.26 -10.55 24.09
N GLY A 134 11.80 -9.33 24.06
CA GLY A 134 12.89 -8.93 24.96
C GLY A 134 12.49 -8.92 26.44
N LYS A 135 11.23 -8.64 26.76
CA LYS A 135 10.72 -8.65 28.14
C LYS A 135 10.51 -10.07 28.67
N ASP A 136 9.99 -10.98 27.85
CA ASP A 136 9.76 -12.37 28.26
C ASP A 136 11.06 -13.11 28.62
N LEU A 137 12.14 -12.86 27.86
CA LEU A 137 13.47 -13.38 28.18
C LEU A 137 13.96 -12.92 29.56
N ASN A 138 13.77 -11.64 29.89
CA ASN A 138 14.12 -11.12 31.22
C ASN A 138 13.24 -11.74 32.32
N VAL A 139 11.95 -11.98 32.06
CA VAL A 139 11.05 -12.61 33.05
C VAL A 139 11.48 -14.05 33.35
N ASP A 140 11.85 -14.82 32.33
CA ASP A 140 12.35 -16.19 32.52
C ASP A 140 13.69 -16.23 33.27
N GLU A 141 14.59 -15.29 32.99
CA GLU A 141 15.85 -15.16 33.72
C GLU A 141 15.63 -14.78 35.19
N LEU A 142 14.75 -13.82 35.46
CA LEU A 142 14.35 -13.43 36.81
C LEU A 142 13.69 -14.59 37.56
N ARG A 143 12.86 -15.40 36.89
CA ARG A 143 12.25 -16.60 37.49
C ARG A 143 13.31 -17.62 37.91
N LYS A 144 14.31 -17.89 37.07
CA LYS A 144 15.43 -18.78 37.41
C LYS A 144 16.26 -18.25 38.57
N GLN A 145 16.51 -16.94 38.61
CA GLN A 145 17.21 -16.31 39.73
C GLN A 145 16.42 -16.43 41.04
N ILE A 146 15.10 -16.25 41.00
CA ILE A 146 14.23 -16.47 42.16
C ILE A 146 14.33 -17.93 42.61
N GLU A 147 14.16 -18.89 41.72
CA GLU A 147 14.19 -20.33 42.05
C GLU A 147 15.54 -20.74 42.68
N THR A 148 16.66 -20.29 42.11
CA THR A 148 18.00 -20.56 42.64
C THR A 148 18.22 -19.92 44.01
N LEU A 149 17.82 -18.65 44.20
CA LEU A 149 17.89 -17.98 45.50
C LEU A 149 17.00 -18.66 46.55
N THR A 150 15.80 -19.10 46.16
CA THR A 150 14.87 -19.80 47.08
C THR A 150 15.47 -21.12 47.53
N THR A 151 16.07 -21.88 46.59
CA THR A 151 16.75 -23.15 46.89
C THR A 151 17.96 -22.94 47.81
N SER A 152 18.77 -21.91 47.55
CA SER A 152 19.92 -21.57 48.40
C SER A 152 19.50 -21.14 49.81
N LEU A 153 18.42 -20.36 49.92
CA LEU A 153 17.86 -19.95 51.20
C LEU A 153 17.38 -21.15 52.02
N ASP A 154 16.68 -22.10 51.40
CA ASP A 154 16.18 -23.28 52.09
C ASP A 154 17.32 -24.23 52.50
N ALA A 155 18.36 -24.37 51.68
CA ALA A 155 19.58 -25.09 52.06
C ALA A 155 20.26 -24.45 53.29
N ALA A 156 20.40 -23.12 53.31
CA ALA A 156 20.99 -22.39 54.43
C ALA A 156 20.16 -22.50 55.72
N LYS A 157 18.83 -22.54 55.62
CA LYS A 157 17.95 -22.78 56.78
C LYS A 157 18.14 -24.18 57.36
N ILE A 158 18.23 -25.19 56.50
CA ILE A 158 18.47 -26.58 56.92
C ILE A 158 19.82 -26.69 57.62
N GLU A 159 20.86 -26.09 57.05
CA GLU A 159 22.19 -26.05 57.66
C GLU A 159 22.17 -25.36 59.04
N ASN A 160 21.48 -24.22 59.16
CA ASN A 160 21.34 -23.52 60.43
C ASN A 160 20.62 -24.35 61.50
N LEU A 161 19.57 -25.08 61.11
CA LEU A 161 18.86 -26.03 61.97
C LEU A 161 19.77 -27.18 62.44
N ASN A 162 20.55 -27.76 61.53
CA ASN A 162 21.49 -28.82 61.86
C ASN A 162 22.58 -28.33 62.83
N LEU A 163 23.12 -27.13 62.61
CA LEU A 163 24.09 -26.51 63.52
C LEU A 163 23.49 -26.27 64.91
N LYS A 164 22.26 -25.76 64.99
CA LYS A 164 21.55 -25.58 66.27
C LYS A 164 21.35 -26.91 67.01
N GLN A 165 20.99 -27.98 66.30
CA GLN A 165 20.87 -29.31 66.89
C GLN A 165 22.22 -29.84 67.40
N GLN A 166 23.30 -29.68 66.63
CA GLN A 166 24.64 -30.08 67.08
C GLN A 166 25.08 -29.33 68.34
N ILE A 167 24.84 -28.01 68.39
CA ILE A 167 25.17 -27.21 69.58
C ILE A 167 24.38 -27.70 70.80
N PHE A 168 23.10 -28.00 70.64
CA PHE A 168 22.25 -28.52 71.73
C PHE A 168 22.78 -29.87 72.27
N LEU A 169 23.14 -30.80 71.39
CA LEU A 169 23.70 -32.10 71.79
C LEU A 169 25.05 -31.95 72.50
N LEU A 170 25.90 -31.03 72.03
CA LEU A 170 27.18 -30.73 72.69
C LEU A 170 27.01 -30.09 74.07
N GLN A 171 25.92 -29.33 74.29
CA GLN A 171 25.59 -28.77 75.60
C GLN A 171 25.07 -29.83 76.58
N GLN A 172 24.30 -30.81 76.11
CA GLN A 172 23.85 -31.94 76.96
C GLN A 172 25.00 -32.84 77.41
N ASN A 173 25.98 -33.12 76.55
CA ASN A 173 27.12 -33.97 76.89
C ASN A 173 28.16 -33.32 77.83
N LYS A 174 27.98 -32.04 78.19
CA LYS A 174 28.88 -31.30 79.10
C LYS A 174 28.31 -31.14 80.52
N GLN A 175 27.09 -31.63 80.80
CA GLN A 175 26.51 -31.74 82.14
C GLN A 175 26.69 -33.16 82.68
#